data_AF-A0AAD6Q1R1-F1
#
_entry.id   AF-A0AAD6Q1R1-F1
#
_cell.length_a   1.000
_cell.length_b   1.000
_cell.length_c   1.000
_cell.angle_alpha   90.00
_cell.angle_beta   90.00
_cell.angle_gamma   90.00
#
_symmetry.space_group_name_H-M   'P 1'
#
loop_
_entity.id
_entity.type
_entity.pdbx_description
1 polymer ?
#
loop_
_entity_poly.entity_id
_entity_poly.type
_entity_poly.pdbx_seq_one_letter_code
_entity_poly.pdbx_strand_id
1 'polypeptide(L)'
;MEKPLLGESSGGRDIRFRRRDQPTSNFPRRSDAITHGSPFQKAAALVDLAEDGIGIPEEILDQENFESVAKFYFIFIQFDIIWTLNYFAMIVLNFLEKPLWCQNNSGHSCNDREFFYLGELPYLTAAESFVFEGITLIILVAHIFFPISYEGFRIYWKNPLTWSKVICLCILVIDLVAYAIYASPVNFNFLPFRIAPYIRVVLFILYIRDLQRSIIILGGMLKTYVNVLALGFLFLLFSSWLAYVMFEDTQQGRIVFTSYGITLYQMFVLFTTSNNPDVWIPAYKVSRWYCLFFILYVLIGVYFVTNLVLAVVYDSFKDQLVKQVSEMDRSRKRILMKAFNLIDKNDAGYLNKEQCILLFEALNKYRTLPNISKEEFELIFDELDDSHDFKINLDEFEDLCNAIALRFQKEDVPSYFEYLPSIYHSPFSEKLKEFVRSPKFGYIISSILVMNLLAVITETTLDIANNSAQKVWQEVEFVFGWIYVVEMALKIYAYGFENYWRDGQNRFDFVITLVIVIGETVTFASPNGLTFLSNGEWYELYIYIY
;
A
#
# COMPACT_ATOMS: atom_id res chain seq x y z
N MET A 1 -33.12 -42.66 -2.52
CA MET A 1 -32.86 -43.46 -1.31
C MET A 1 -32.71 -42.47 -0.17
N GLU A 2 -33.83 -42.08 0.41
CA GLU A 2 -34.41 -42.68 1.63
C GLU A 2 -33.76 -42.11 2.89
N LYS A 3 -34.55 -41.26 3.57
CA LYS A 3 -34.37 -40.83 4.96
C LYS A 3 -34.45 -42.06 5.88
N PRO A 4 -33.76 -42.05 7.03
CA PRO A 4 -34.18 -42.86 8.16
C PRO A 4 -35.12 -42.06 9.08
N LEU A 5 -36.30 -42.66 9.27
CA LEU A 5 -37.25 -42.55 10.38
C LEU A 5 -36.63 -43.25 11.63
N LEU A 6 -36.84 -42.89 12.90
CA LEU A 6 -38.09 -42.93 13.69
C LEU A 6 -37.73 -42.61 15.18
N GLY A 7 -38.69 -42.12 15.97
CA GLY A 7 -38.65 -42.25 17.44
C GLY A 7 -39.49 -41.23 18.22
N GLU A 8 -40.78 -41.52 18.43
CA GLU A 8 -41.66 -40.81 19.38
C GLU A 8 -41.35 -41.19 20.84
N SER A 9 -41.41 -40.22 21.78
CA SER A 9 -42.45 -40.15 22.84
C SER A 9 -42.03 -39.41 24.14
N SER A 10 -43.02 -38.68 24.68
CA SER A 10 -43.31 -38.39 26.11
C SER A 10 -42.62 -37.23 26.87
N GLY A 11 -43.35 -36.10 26.90
CA GLY A 11 -43.68 -35.22 28.04
C GLY A 11 -42.78 -35.10 29.28
N GLY A 12 -42.33 -33.86 29.58
CA GLY A 12 -41.81 -33.52 30.91
C GLY A 12 -41.32 -32.07 31.09
N ARG A 13 -42.22 -31.19 31.53
CA ARG A 13 -42.01 -29.96 32.32
C ARG A 13 -41.17 -28.80 31.73
N ASP A 14 -41.91 -27.81 31.25
CA ASP A 14 -41.58 -26.38 31.28
C ASP A 14 -40.82 -25.98 32.56
N ILE A 15 -39.55 -25.58 32.41
CA ILE A 15 -38.87 -24.68 33.35
C ILE A 15 -38.43 -23.47 32.54
N ARG A 16 -39.31 -22.48 32.44
CA ARG A 16 -39.00 -21.15 31.89
C ARG A 16 -38.04 -20.44 32.84
N PHE A 17 -36.74 -20.53 32.55
CA PHE A 17 -35.80 -19.52 33.04
C PHE A 17 -36.11 -18.21 32.32
N ARG A 18 -36.56 -17.21 33.09
CA ARG A 18 -36.74 -15.82 32.65
C ARG A 18 -35.41 -15.30 32.08
N ARG A 19 -35.27 -15.29 30.75
CA ARG A 19 -34.35 -14.39 30.05
C ARG A 19 -34.77 -12.96 30.42
N ARG A 20 -33.90 -12.27 31.13
CA ARG A 20 -33.96 -10.81 31.24
C ARG A 20 -33.51 -10.31 29.86
N ASP A 21 -34.46 -9.97 29.01
CA ASP A 21 -34.21 -9.25 27.77
C ASP A 21 -33.61 -7.89 28.14
N GLN A 22 -32.28 -7.82 28.19
CA GLN A 22 -31.59 -6.57 27.92
C GLN A 22 -31.69 -6.35 26.41
N PRO A 23 -32.16 -5.18 25.95
CA PRO A 23 -32.21 -4.89 24.53
C PRO A 23 -30.78 -4.95 24.01
N THR A 24 -30.48 -5.95 23.17
CA THR A 24 -29.20 -6.05 22.46
C THR A 24 -29.14 -4.88 21.49
N SER A 25 -28.52 -3.78 21.92
CA SER A 25 -28.24 -2.63 21.06
C SER A 25 -27.41 -3.13 19.88
N ASN A 26 -28.04 -3.17 18.72
CA ASN A 26 -27.44 -3.75 17.54
C ASN A 26 -26.53 -2.69 16.90
N PHE A 27 -25.22 -2.72 17.20
CA PHE A 27 -24.26 -1.77 16.62
C PHE A 27 -23.73 -2.31 15.27
N PRO A 28 -24.12 -1.75 14.12
CA PRO A 28 -23.70 -2.30 12.82
C PRO A 28 -22.22 -2.04 12.52
N ARG A 29 -21.59 -1.02 13.12
CA ARG A 29 -20.19 -0.66 12.90
C ARG A 29 -19.29 -1.20 14.01
N ARG A 30 -18.12 -1.73 13.62
CA ARG A 30 -17.06 -2.19 14.54
C ARG A 30 -16.65 -1.09 15.54
N SER A 31 -16.55 0.16 15.08
CA SER A 31 -16.23 1.32 15.93
C SER A 31 -17.21 1.49 17.10
N ASP A 32 -18.50 1.33 16.83
CA ASP A 32 -19.56 1.58 17.80
C ASP A 32 -19.68 0.42 18.78
N ALA A 33 -19.38 -0.80 18.33
CA ALA A 33 -19.27 -1.99 19.19
C ALA A 33 -18.07 -1.88 20.16
N ILE A 34 -16.95 -1.32 19.72
CA ILE A 34 -15.76 -1.12 20.56
C ILE A 34 -16.00 -0.04 21.63
N THR A 35 -16.73 1.03 21.31
CA THR A 35 -16.98 2.14 22.25
C THR A 35 -18.18 1.91 23.17
N HIS A 36 -19.24 1.24 22.71
CA HIS A 36 -20.52 1.14 23.43
C HIS A 36 -21.07 -0.29 23.57
N GLY A 37 -20.40 -1.29 23.01
CA GLY A 37 -20.84 -2.68 23.06
C GLY A 37 -20.64 -3.36 24.41
N SER A 38 -21.26 -4.52 24.58
CA SER A 38 -20.99 -5.42 25.71
C SER A 38 -19.53 -5.91 25.72
N PRO A 39 -18.98 -6.41 26.85
CA PRO A 39 -17.61 -6.92 26.90
C PRO A 39 -17.29 -7.96 25.80
N PHE A 40 -18.25 -8.83 25.50
CA PHE A 40 -18.13 -9.83 24.42
C PHE A 40 -18.16 -9.19 23.02
N GLN A 41 -18.98 -8.16 22.79
CA GLN A 41 -19.01 -7.43 21.53
C GLN A 41 -17.73 -6.63 21.29
N LYS A 42 -17.17 -6.03 22.36
CA LYS A 42 -15.88 -5.35 22.32
C LYS A 42 -14.75 -6.32 22.01
N ALA A 43 -14.72 -7.46 22.71
CA ALA A 43 -13.73 -8.50 22.47
C ALA A 43 -13.82 -9.07 21.04
N ALA A 44 -15.02 -9.36 20.54
CA ALA A 44 -15.23 -9.81 19.17
C ALA A 44 -14.73 -8.78 18.14
N ALA A 45 -15.00 -7.50 18.36
CA ALA A 45 -14.51 -6.44 17.48
C ALA A 45 -12.99 -6.24 17.56
N LEU A 46 -12.36 -6.44 18.73
CA LEU A 46 -10.90 -6.41 18.89
C LEU A 46 -10.20 -7.60 18.24
N VAL A 47 -10.76 -8.81 18.38
CA VAL A 47 -10.25 -10.01 17.70
C VAL A 47 -10.30 -9.80 16.19
N ASP A 48 -11.45 -9.39 15.65
CA ASP A 48 -11.60 -9.15 14.22
C ASP A 48 -10.69 -8.03 13.70
N LEU A 49 -10.42 -7.00 14.53
CA LEU A 49 -9.48 -5.94 14.19
C LEU A 49 -8.00 -6.39 14.24
N ALA A 50 -7.66 -7.27 15.18
CA ALA A 50 -6.33 -7.87 15.28
C ALA A 50 -5.99 -8.69 14.02
N GLU A 51 -6.98 -9.41 13.47
CA GLU A 51 -6.84 -10.18 12.24
C GLU A 51 -6.74 -9.31 10.97
N ASP A 52 -7.27 -8.09 11.01
CA ASP A 52 -7.21 -7.17 9.86
C ASP A 52 -5.84 -6.50 9.69
N GLY A 53 -4.90 -6.73 10.62
CA GLY A 53 -3.59 -6.09 10.64
C GLY A 53 -3.64 -4.57 10.91
N ILE A 54 -4.85 -4.02 11.10
CA ILE A 54 -5.10 -2.63 11.50
C ILE A 54 -4.98 -2.59 13.02
N GLY A 55 -3.74 -2.66 13.51
CA GLY A 55 -3.48 -2.55 14.94
C GLY A 55 -3.96 -1.20 15.47
N ILE A 56 -4.74 -1.22 16.55
CA ILE A 56 -4.87 -0.06 17.44
C ILE A 56 -3.48 0.15 18.05
N PRO A 57 -2.92 1.37 18.02
CA PRO A 57 -1.67 1.69 18.70
C PRO A 57 -1.66 1.14 20.14
N GLU A 58 -0.56 0.50 20.53
CA GLU A 58 -0.42 -0.18 21.83
C GLU A 58 -0.71 0.79 22.99
N GLU A 59 -0.31 2.06 22.83
CA GLU A 59 -0.45 3.11 23.83
C GLU A 59 -1.89 3.56 24.10
N ILE A 60 -2.81 3.22 23.20
CA ILE A 60 -4.25 3.53 23.30
C ILE A 60 -4.96 2.42 24.09
N LEU A 61 -4.57 1.17 23.88
CA LEU A 61 -5.21 -0.02 24.50
C LEU A 61 -5.02 -0.08 26.02
N ASP A 62 -3.95 0.51 26.54
CA ASP A 62 -3.59 0.49 27.95
C ASP A 62 -4.20 1.65 28.77
N GLN A 63 -4.91 2.59 28.12
CA GLN A 63 -5.49 3.73 28.82
C GLN A 63 -6.79 3.36 29.54
N GLU A 64 -6.94 3.86 30.77
CA GLU A 64 -8.15 3.66 31.59
C GLU A 64 -9.42 4.24 30.93
N ASN A 65 -9.28 5.29 30.11
CA ASN A 65 -10.38 5.97 29.38
C ASN A 65 -10.51 5.53 27.91
N PHE A 66 -10.24 4.25 27.62
CA PHE A 66 -10.23 3.68 26.27
C PHE A 66 -11.47 4.04 25.43
N GLU A 67 -12.68 4.02 25.99
CA GLU A 67 -13.92 4.27 25.23
C GLU A 67 -13.98 5.68 24.63
N SER A 68 -13.60 6.70 25.40
CA SER A 68 -13.59 8.09 24.94
C SER A 68 -12.51 8.36 23.90
N VAL A 69 -11.35 7.72 24.10
CA VAL A 69 -10.17 7.85 23.25
C VAL A 69 -10.37 7.13 21.92
N ALA A 70 -10.95 5.92 21.94
CA ALA A 70 -11.25 5.13 20.76
C ALA A 70 -12.20 5.88 19.81
N LYS A 71 -13.14 6.68 20.33
CA LYS A 71 -14.00 7.53 19.51
C LYS A 71 -13.21 8.52 18.67
N PHE A 72 -12.24 9.23 19.26
CA PHE A 72 -11.39 10.18 18.53
C PHE A 72 -10.48 9.45 17.52
N TYR A 73 -9.97 8.27 17.86
CA TYR A 73 -9.21 7.42 16.95
C TYR A 73 -10.05 6.99 15.73
N PHE A 74 -11.30 6.56 15.92
CA PHE A 74 -12.16 6.21 14.79
C PHE A 74 -12.55 7.40 13.93
N ILE A 75 -12.73 8.59 14.52
CA ILE A 75 -12.92 9.84 13.75
C ILE A 75 -11.68 10.12 12.90
N PHE A 76 -10.47 9.94 13.45
CA PHE A 76 -9.24 10.11 12.70
C PHE A 76 -9.16 9.16 11.49
N ILE A 77 -9.50 7.89 11.69
CA ILE A 77 -9.53 6.88 10.61
C ILE A 77 -10.58 7.21 9.54
N GLN A 78 -11.74 7.76 9.92
CA GLN A 78 -12.74 8.17 8.92
C GLN A 78 -12.21 9.24 7.96
N PHE A 79 -11.28 10.08 8.42
CA PHE A 79 -10.61 11.08 7.59
C PHE A 79 -9.35 10.57 6.87
N ASP A 80 -9.04 9.27 6.95
CA ASP A 80 -7.85 8.68 6.32
C ASP A 80 -7.77 8.98 4.82
N ILE A 81 -8.90 8.96 4.09
CA ILE A 81 -8.92 9.35 2.66
C ILE A 81 -8.43 10.79 2.44
N ILE A 82 -8.78 11.73 3.32
CA ILE A 82 -8.33 13.13 3.19
C ILE A 82 -6.85 13.25 3.50
N TRP A 83 -6.39 12.60 4.56
CA TRP A 83 -4.96 12.57 4.92
C TRP A 83 -4.13 11.95 3.81
N THR A 84 -4.66 10.90 3.19
CA THR A 84 -3.98 10.15 2.15
C THR A 84 -3.85 10.93 0.86
N LEU A 85 -4.93 11.56 0.41
CA LEU A 85 -4.90 12.48 -0.72
C LEU A 85 -3.94 13.65 -0.49
N ASN A 86 -3.84 14.18 0.73
CA ASN A 86 -2.98 15.32 1.01
C ASN A 86 -1.48 15.00 0.84
N TYR A 87 -1.01 13.85 1.34
CA TYR A 87 0.40 13.51 1.15
C TYR A 87 0.74 13.19 -0.32
N PHE A 88 -0.21 12.65 -1.10
CA PHE A 88 -0.03 12.49 -2.54
C PHE A 88 0.02 13.85 -3.23
N ALA A 89 -0.89 14.77 -2.87
CA ALA A 89 -0.89 16.13 -3.40
C ALA A 89 0.45 16.84 -3.13
N MET A 90 1.03 16.68 -1.93
CA MET A 90 2.36 17.24 -1.63
C MET A 90 3.46 16.71 -2.56
N ILE A 91 3.44 15.43 -2.92
CA ILE A 91 4.41 14.86 -3.87
C ILE A 91 4.16 15.40 -5.28
N VAL A 92 2.90 15.44 -5.72
CA VAL A 92 2.52 15.97 -7.05
C VAL A 92 2.95 17.44 -7.20
N LEU A 93 2.84 18.24 -6.14
CA LEU A 93 3.29 19.64 -6.15
C LEU A 93 4.79 19.78 -6.49
N ASN A 94 5.63 18.81 -6.12
CA ASN A 94 7.05 18.84 -6.48
C ASN A 94 7.28 18.80 -8.00
N PHE A 95 6.36 18.21 -8.76
CA PHE A 95 6.45 18.11 -10.23
C PHE A 95 5.85 19.33 -10.93
N LEU A 96 4.90 20.01 -10.28
CA LEU A 96 4.20 21.18 -10.83
C LEU A 96 4.87 22.51 -10.46
N GLU A 97 5.77 22.52 -9.49
CA GLU A 97 6.55 23.69 -9.10
C GLU A 97 7.66 24.04 -10.09
N LYS A 98 7.87 25.34 -10.32
CA LYS A 98 8.99 25.82 -11.14
C LYS A 98 10.30 25.60 -10.39
N PRO A 99 11.30 24.96 -11.01
CA PRO A 99 12.59 24.79 -10.37
C PRO A 99 13.33 26.14 -10.26
N LEU A 100 14.03 26.33 -9.13
CA LEU A 100 14.73 27.59 -8.82
C LEU A 100 15.84 27.95 -9.81
N TRP A 101 16.54 26.96 -10.37
CA TRP A 101 17.63 27.19 -11.34
C TRP A 101 17.14 27.84 -12.63
N CYS A 102 15.86 27.66 -12.95
CA CYS A 102 15.25 28.27 -14.11
C CYS A 102 14.88 29.75 -13.87
N GLN A 103 14.52 30.14 -12.65
CA GLN A 103 14.13 31.51 -12.31
C GLN A 103 15.30 32.50 -12.26
N ASN A 104 16.53 32.01 -12.06
CA ASN A 104 17.69 32.87 -11.78
C ASN A 104 18.37 33.45 -13.04
N ASN A 105 18.03 32.97 -14.24
CA ASN A 105 18.62 33.45 -15.49
C ASN A 105 17.70 34.47 -16.17
N SER A 106 18.06 35.75 -16.06
CA SER A 106 17.27 36.90 -16.54
C SER A 106 17.18 37.07 -18.08
N GLY A 107 17.73 36.13 -18.86
CA GLY A 107 17.77 36.21 -20.32
C GLY A 107 16.69 35.42 -21.05
N HIS A 108 16.23 34.31 -20.48
CA HIS A 108 15.27 33.40 -21.11
C HIS A 108 14.15 33.06 -20.13
N SER A 109 12.91 33.06 -20.62
CA SER A 109 11.78 32.64 -19.79
C SER A 109 11.88 31.15 -19.46
N CYS A 110 11.38 30.74 -18.29
CA CYS A 110 11.29 29.32 -17.94
C CYS A 110 10.41 28.47 -18.85
N ASN A 111 9.73 29.08 -19.82
CA ASN A 111 8.94 28.38 -20.81
C ASN A 111 9.74 28.13 -22.10
N ASP A 112 10.96 28.66 -22.20
CA ASP A 112 11.86 28.50 -23.34
C ASP A 112 12.55 27.13 -23.28
N ARG A 113 11.96 26.17 -23.98
CA ARG A 113 12.37 24.77 -24.02
C ARG A 113 13.65 24.52 -24.82
N GLU A 114 14.05 25.45 -25.69
CA GLU A 114 15.32 25.32 -26.43
C GLU A 114 16.52 25.53 -25.49
N PHE A 115 16.33 26.36 -24.46
CA PHE A 115 17.37 26.69 -23.50
C PHE A 115 17.33 25.80 -22.25
N PHE A 116 16.13 25.44 -21.78
CA PHE A 116 15.95 24.63 -20.58
C PHE A 116 15.36 23.24 -20.88
N TYR A 117 16.06 22.17 -20.47
CA TYR A 117 15.59 20.78 -20.53
C TYR A 117 14.49 20.50 -19.48
N LEU A 118 13.36 21.18 -19.62
CA LEU A 118 12.20 21.05 -18.73
C LEU A 118 11.24 19.99 -19.28
N GLY A 119 10.55 19.29 -18.37
CA GLY A 119 9.49 18.36 -18.76
C GLY A 119 8.27 19.09 -19.33
N GLU A 120 7.43 18.39 -20.08
CA GLU A 120 6.26 18.99 -20.74
C GLU A 120 5.10 19.35 -19.80
N LEU A 121 5.24 19.09 -18.50
CA LEU A 121 4.21 19.35 -17.51
C LEU A 121 3.97 20.87 -17.32
N PRO A 122 2.71 21.30 -17.15
CA PRO A 122 2.39 22.69 -16.90
C PRO A 122 2.92 23.11 -15.52
N TYR A 123 3.71 24.17 -15.49
CA TYR A 123 4.22 24.73 -14.25
C TYR A 123 3.24 25.73 -13.62
N LEU A 124 3.01 25.60 -12.32
CA LEU A 124 2.22 26.55 -11.55
C LEU A 124 2.89 27.92 -11.50
N THR A 125 2.08 28.98 -11.48
CA THR A 125 2.55 30.32 -11.15
C THR A 125 2.94 30.42 -9.68
N ALA A 126 3.73 31.43 -9.29
CA ALA A 126 4.14 31.61 -7.91
C ALA A 126 2.95 31.79 -6.95
N ALA A 127 1.89 32.46 -7.40
CA ALA A 127 0.66 32.65 -6.63
C ALA A 127 -0.12 31.33 -6.47
N GLU A 128 -0.27 30.55 -7.54
CA GLU A 128 -0.97 29.27 -7.49
C GLU A 128 -0.22 28.26 -6.61
N SER A 129 1.10 28.15 -6.78
CA SER A 129 1.94 27.29 -5.93
C SER A 129 1.81 27.68 -4.45
N PHE A 130 1.83 28.98 -4.13
CA PHE A 130 1.63 29.45 -2.75
C PHE A 130 0.26 29.03 -2.18
N VAL A 131 -0.81 29.13 -2.97
CA VAL A 131 -2.16 28.72 -2.55
C VAL A 131 -2.21 27.21 -2.28
N PHE A 132 -1.73 26.38 -3.21
CA PHE A 132 -1.74 24.92 -3.03
C PHE A 132 -0.86 24.46 -1.87
N GLU A 133 0.32 25.06 -1.70
CA GLU A 133 1.19 24.79 -0.55
C GLU A 133 0.56 25.20 0.77
N GLY A 134 -0.10 26.37 0.82
CA GLY A 134 -0.82 26.81 2.01
C GLY A 134 -1.94 25.85 2.39
N ILE A 135 -2.75 25.41 1.42
CA ILE A 135 -3.85 24.45 1.65
C ILE A 135 -3.31 23.11 2.16
N THR A 136 -2.32 22.54 1.47
CA THR A 136 -1.74 21.24 1.85
C THR A 136 -1.05 21.29 3.21
N LEU A 137 -0.41 22.41 3.55
CA LEU A 137 0.20 22.64 4.85
C LEU A 137 -0.85 22.76 5.97
N ILE A 138 -1.98 23.43 5.74
CA ILE A 138 -3.07 23.51 6.73
C ILE A 138 -3.63 22.10 7.03
N ILE A 139 -3.87 21.30 5.99
CA ILE A 139 -4.33 19.92 6.14
C ILE A 139 -3.27 19.08 6.87
N LEU A 140 -1.98 19.30 6.56
CA LEU A 140 -0.86 18.61 7.22
C LEU A 140 -0.75 18.98 8.71
N VAL A 141 -0.93 20.25 9.07
CA VAL A 141 -0.97 20.72 10.47
C VAL A 141 -2.10 20.01 11.22
N ALA A 142 -3.30 19.98 10.64
CA ALA A 142 -4.42 19.24 11.23
C ALA A 142 -4.07 17.76 11.44
N HIS A 143 -3.49 17.11 10.42
CA HIS A 143 -3.09 15.71 10.48
C HIS A 143 -2.05 15.41 11.58
N ILE A 144 -1.03 16.28 11.73
CA ILE A 144 0.06 16.09 12.71
C ILE A 144 -0.45 16.26 14.14
N PHE A 145 -1.30 17.26 14.39
CA PHE A 145 -1.72 17.60 15.75
C PHE A 145 -3.02 16.90 16.20
N PHE A 146 -3.82 16.35 15.28
CA PHE A 146 -5.03 15.59 15.64
C PHE A 146 -4.75 14.40 16.59
N PRO A 147 -3.66 13.61 16.41
CA PRO A 147 -3.31 12.53 17.33
C PRO A 147 -3.14 12.93 18.80
N ILE A 148 -2.85 14.20 19.11
CA ILE A 148 -2.80 14.68 20.49
C ILE A 148 -4.13 14.46 21.22
N SER A 149 -5.25 14.48 20.49
CA SER A 149 -6.59 14.29 21.05
C SER A 149 -6.84 12.89 21.59
N TYR A 150 -6.22 11.85 20.99
CA TYR A 150 -6.44 10.45 21.40
C TYR A 150 -5.21 9.82 22.07
N GLU A 151 -3.98 10.22 21.76
CA GLU A 151 -2.78 9.68 22.44
C GLU A 151 -2.50 10.39 23.78
N GLY A 152 -2.90 11.66 23.89
CA GLY A 152 -2.57 12.51 25.02
C GLY A 152 -1.19 13.17 24.90
N PHE A 153 -1.07 14.38 25.44
CA PHE A 153 0.08 15.27 25.22
C PHE A 153 1.43 14.65 25.63
N ARG A 154 1.52 14.02 26.80
CA ARG A 154 2.80 13.48 27.31
C ARG A 154 3.33 12.30 26.50
N ILE A 155 2.43 11.44 26.02
CA ILE A 155 2.78 10.24 25.25
C ILE A 155 3.20 10.64 23.83
N TYR A 156 2.41 11.52 23.22
CA TYR A 156 2.66 12.05 21.88
C TYR A 156 4.08 12.63 21.72
N TRP A 157 4.52 13.47 22.67
CA TRP A 157 5.85 14.10 22.62
C TRP A 157 7.02 13.17 22.99
N LYS A 158 6.75 11.98 23.52
CA LYS A 158 7.78 10.98 23.82
C LYS A 158 8.16 10.17 22.58
N ASN A 159 7.27 10.08 21.59
CA ASN A 159 7.50 9.29 20.39
C ASN A 159 8.50 10.01 19.43
N PRO A 160 9.66 9.39 19.10
CA PRO A 160 10.66 10.01 18.23
C PRO A 160 10.16 10.21 16.79
N LEU A 161 9.24 9.36 16.30
CA LEU A 161 8.66 9.51 14.97
C LEU A 161 7.82 10.79 14.88
N THR A 162 7.01 11.03 15.91
CA THR A 162 6.20 12.24 16.04
C THR A 162 7.07 13.49 16.08
N TRP A 163 8.14 13.46 16.87
CA TRP A 163 9.11 14.55 16.93
C TRP A 163 9.73 14.85 15.56
N SER A 164 10.07 13.80 14.80
CA SER A 164 10.62 13.92 13.44
C SER A 164 9.63 14.56 12.46
N LYS A 165 8.34 14.22 12.55
CA LYS A 165 7.26 14.82 11.75
C LYS A 165 7.08 16.31 12.06
N VAL A 166 7.09 16.68 13.34
CA VAL A 166 6.96 18.08 13.77
C VAL A 166 8.14 18.92 13.28
N ILE A 167 9.37 18.39 13.32
CA ILE A 167 10.55 19.09 12.77
C ILE A 167 10.42 19.32 11.27
N CYS A 168 10.03 18.29 10.52
CA CYS A 168 9.80 18.42 9.09
C CYS A 168 8.72 19.49 8.78
N LEU A 169 7.64 19.52 9.56
CA LEU A 169 6.62 20.56 9.46
C LEU A 169 7.19 21.96 9.73
N CYS A 170 7.98 22.14 10.79
CA CYS A 170 8.61 23.41 11.10
C CYS A 170 9.53 23.88 9.96
N ILE A 171 10.32 22.96 9.36
CA ILE A 171 11.18 23.27 8.21
C ILE A 171 10.32 23.71 7.01
N LEU A 172 9.20 23.04 6.72
CA LEU A 172 8.29 23.43 5.63
C LEU A 172 7.65 24.80 5.87
N VAL A 173 7.23 25.11 7.10
CA VAL A 173 6.68 26.43 7.43
C VAL A 173 7.74 27.51 7.23
N ILE A 174 8.98 27.27 7.66
CA ILE A 174 10.08 28.22 7.47
C ILE A 174 10.39 28.42 5.99
N ASP A 175 10.43 27.35 5.19
CA ASP A 175 10.66 27.41 3.74
C ASP A 175 9.54 28.19 3.02
N LEU A 176 8.27 27.94 3.38
CA LEU A 176 7.12 28.67 2.82
C LEU A 176 7.17 30.16 3.17
N VAL A 177 7.51 30.50 4.42
CA VAL A 177 7.66 31.90 4.84
C VAL A 177 8.83 32.57 4.12
N ALA A 178 9.97 31.89 3.98
CA ALA A 178 11.11 32.40 3.23
C ALA A 178 10.76 32.63 1.75
N TYR A 179 10.00 31.72 1.13
CA TYR A 179 9.50 31.86 -0.23
C TYR A 179 8.49 33.02 -0.35
N ALA A 180 7.60 33.20 0.62
CA ALA A 180 6.66 34.32 0.65
C ALA A 180 7.38 35.67 0.76
N ILE A 181 8.46 35.76 1.55
CA ILE A 181 9.29 36.97 1.66
C ILE A 181 10.01 37.24 0.33
N TYR A 182 10.57 36.21 -0.32
CA TYR A 182 11.21 36.33 -1.63
C TYR A 182 10.23 36.81 -2.72
N ALA A 183 9.00 36.29 -2.72
CA ALA A 183 7.96 36.67 -3.67
C ALA A 183 7.34 38.05 -3.37
N SER A 184 7.55 38.59 -2.16
CA SER A 184 7.05 39.90 -1.76
C SER A 184 7.85 41.04 -2.40
N PRO A 185 7.29 42.25 -2.55
CA PRO A 185 8.00 43.41 -3.10
C PRO A 185 9.14 43.93 -2.21
N VAL A 186 9.42 43.27 -1.09
CA VAL A 186 10.54 43.59 -0.20
C VAL A 186 11.82 43.03 -0.82
N ASN A 187 12.86 43.86 -0.95
CA ASN A 187 14.07 43.64 -1.77
C ASN A 187 15.02 42.53 -1.23
N PHE A 188 14.53 41.31 -1.02
CA PHE A 188 15.31 40.12 -0.70
C PHE A 188 15.58 39.33 -1.98
N ASN A 189 16.67 39.66 -2.66
CA ASN A 189 16.99 39.14 -3.99
C ASN A 189 17.71 37.76 -3.98
N PHE A 190 17.69 37.01 -2.89
CA PHE A 190 18.45 35.75 -2.81
C PHE A 190 17.74 34.66 -2.01
N LEU A 191 17.16 33.68 -2.71
CA LEU A 191 16.76 32.39 -2.18
C LEU A 191 17.69 31.31 -2.79
N PRO A 192 18.75 30.86 -2.10
CA PRO A 192 19.75 29.97 -2.70
C PRO A 192 19.22 28.57 -3.01
N PHE A 193 18.26 28.08 -2.23
CA PHE A 193 17.79 26.70 -2.30
C PHE A 193 16.42 26.55 -1.63
N ARG A 194 15.52 25.75 -2.23
CA ARG A 194 14.27 25.28 -1.62
C ARG A 194 14.49 23.89 -1.05
N ILE A 195 14.28 23.74 0.25
CA ILE A 195 14.38 22.43 0.90
C ILE A 195 13.04 21.69 0.91
N ALA A 196 11.93 22.39 0.68
CA ALA A 196 10.58 21.82 0.74
C ALA A 196 10.37 20.55 -0.10
N PRO A 197 10.85 20.44 -1.37
CA PRO A 197 10.62 19.22 -2.16
C PRO A 197 11.17 17.96 -1.51
N TYR A 198 12.35 18.04 -0.90
CA TYR A 198 13.00 16.92 -0.21
C TYR A 198 12.25 16.54 1.07
N ILE A 199 11.83 17.54 1.85
CA ILE A 199 11.08 17.31 3.10
C ILE A 199 9.72 16.69 2.83
N ARG A 200 9.05 17.04 1.72
CA ARG A 200 7.78 16.41 1.31
C ARG A 200 7.95 14.92 1.03
N VAL A 201 9.04 14.52 0.37
CA VAL A 201 9.37 13.10 0.15
C VAL A 201 9.64 12.38 1.47
N VAL A 202 10.40 13.01 2.37
CA VAL A 202 10.64 12.47 3.72
C VAL A 202 9.32 12.31 4.48
N LEU A 203 8.44 13.30 4.48
CA LEU A 203 7.13 13.23 5.14
C LEU A 203 6.26 12.12 4.54
N PHE A 204 6.20 11.99 3.21
CA PHE A 204 5.46 10.93 2.53
C PHE A 204 5.90 9.54 3.03
N ILE A 205 7.21 9.32 3.11
CA ILE A 205 7.81 8.11 3.68
C ILE A 205 7.40 7.93 5.15
N LEU A 206 7.47 8.99 5.96
CA LEU A 206 7.13 8.96 7.40
C LEU A 206 5.62 8.81 7.69
N TYR A 207 4.75 8.88 6.69
CA TYR A 207 3.30 8.67 6.85
C TYR A 207 2.86 7.26 6.47
N ILE A 208 3.42 6.70 5.39
CA ILE A 208 3.06 5.34 4.97
C ILE A 208 3.77 4.32 5.86
N ARG A 209 3.01 3.58 6.66
CA ARG A 209 3.54 2.59 7.62
C ARG A 209 4.40 1.53 6.95
N ASP A 210 4.02 1.08 5.75
CA ASP A 210 4.76 0.06 5.02
C ASP A 210 6.11 0.59 4.51
N LEU A 211 6.20 1.85 4.08
CA LEU A 211 7.48 2.48 3.72
C LEU A 211 8.38 2.67 4.94
N GLN A 212 7.82 3.06 6.09
CA GLN A 212 8.58 3.16 7.34
C GLN A 212 9.20 1.80 7.70
N ARG A 213 8.38 0.74 7.65
CA ARG A 213 8.83 -0.64 7.87
C ARG A 213 9.95 -1.03 6.91
N SER A 214 9.82 -0.75 5.62
CA SER A 214 10.88 -1.00 4.63
C SER A 214 12.17 -0.24 4.93
N ILE A 215 12.11 1.01 5.39
CA ILE A 215 13.30 1.78 5.76
C ILE A 215 13.94 1.26 7.05
N ILE A 216 13.15 0.79 8.01
CA ILE A 216 13.67 0.16 9.23
C ILE A 216 14.42 -1.12 8.86
N ILE A 217 13.88 -1.95 7.96
CA ILE A 217 14.59 -3.12 7.41
C ILE A 217 15.91 -2.68 6.76
N LEU A 218 15.88 -1.69 5.86
CA LEU A 218 17.07 -1.21 5.16
C LEU A 218 18.14 -0.69 6.12
N GLY A 219 17.74 0.09 7.13
CA GLY A 219 18.63 0.59 8.18
C GLY A 219 19.23 -0.54 9.02
N GLY A 220 18.45 -1.57 9.32
CA GLY A 220 18.91 -2.77 10.02
C GLY A 220 19.96 -3.59 9.26
N MET A 221 19.92 -3.58 7.93
CA MET A 221 20.91 -4.27 7.08
C MET A 221 22.17 -3.45 6.80
N LEU A 222 22.15 -2.14 7.04
CA LEU A 222 23.18 -1.21 6.59
C LEU A 222 24.59 -1.61 7.06
N LYS A 223 24.72 -2.09 8.31
CA LYS A 223 26.01 -2.52 8.86
C LYS A 223 26.61 -3.69 8.07
N THR A 224 25.80 -4.73 7.83
CA THR A 224 26.23 -5.92 7.07
C THR A 224 26.53 -5.55 5.62
N TYR A 225 25.69 -4.72 5.02
CA TYR A 225 25.88 -4.21 3.66
C TYR A 225 27.21 -3.47 3.49
N VAL A 226 27.54 -2.54 4.39
CA VAL A 226 28.81 -1.78 4.36
C VAL A 226 30.02 -2.71 4.47
N ASN A 227 29.96 -3.76 5.30
CA ASN A 227 31.06 -4.73 5.42
C ASN A 227 31.33 -5.49 4.12
N VAL A 228 30.26 -5.93 3.43
CA VAL A 228 30.40 -6.68 2.18
C VAL A 228 30.78 -5.76 1.01
N LEU A 229 30.27 -4.53 0.99
CA LEU A 229 30.76 -3.51 0.06
C LEU A 229 32.24 -3.21 0.25
N ALA A 230 32.75 -3.20 1.49
CA ALA A 230 34.18 -3.01 1.74
C ALA A 230 35.02 -4.14 1.13
N LEU A 231 34.54 -5.38 1.17
CA LEU A 231 35.18 -6.51 0.49
C LEU A 231 35.15 -6.36 -1.04
N GLY A 232 34.00 -5.96 -1.61
CA GLY A 232 33.87 -5.67 -3.04
C GLY A 232 34.78 -4.52 -3.50
N PHE A 233 34.89 -3.48 -2.69
CA PHE A 233 35.78 -2.35 -2.93
C PHE A 233 37.26 -2.78 -2.87
N LEU A 234 37.63 -3.65 -1.93
CA LEU A 234 38.98 -4.23 -1.86
C LEU A 234 39.31 -5.04 -3.13
N PHE A 235 38.37 -5.85 -3.63
CA PHE A 235 38.53 -6.56 -4.90
C PHE A 235 38.74 -5.59 -6.07
N LEU A 236 37.94 -4.52 -6.15
CA LEU A 236 38.08 -3.49 -7.19
C LEU A 236 39.44 -2.79 -7.12
N LEU A 237 39.88 -2.38 -5.93
CA LEU A 237 41.18 -1.73 -5.76
C LEU A 237 42.34 -2.62 -6.19
N PHE A 238 42.32 -3.90 -5.79
CA PHE A 238 43.35 -4.87 -6.11
C PHE A 238 43.39 -5.22 -7.60
N SER A 239 42.23 -5.55 -8.19
CA SER A 239 42.12 -5.88 -9.62
C SER A 239 42.47 -4.69 -10.53
N SER A 240 42.12 -3.47 -10.12
CA SER A 240 42.50 -2.25 -10.84
C SER A 240 43.99 -1.96 -10.77
N TRP A 241 44.62 -2.27 -9.64
CA TRP A 241 46.08 -2.12 -9.51
C TRP A 241 46.80 -3.14 -10.39
N LEU A 242 46.33 -4.39 -10.39
CA LEU A 242 46.85 -5.45 -11.24
C LEU A 242 46.68 -5.09 -12.73
N ALA A 243 45.50 -4.59 -13.13
CA ALA A 243 45.25 -4.12 -14.49
C ALA A 243 46.21 -2.97 -14.88
N TYR A 244 46.38 -1.99 -13.99
CA TYR A 244 47.25 -0.85 -14.26
C TYR A 244 48.70 -1.28 -14.51
N VAL A 245 49.26 -2.10 -13.62
CA VAL A 245 50.64 -2.61 -13.76
C VAL A 245 50.78 -3.54 -14.97
N MET A 246 49.80 -4.40 -15.25
CA MET A 246 49.86 -5.35 -16.36
C MET A 246 49.84 -4.66 -17.74
N PHE A 247 49.17 -3.52 -17.84
CA PHE A 247 48.96 -2.81 -19.10
C PHE A 247 49.75 -1.51 -19.23
N GLU A 248 50.57 -1.14 -18.25
CA GLU A 248 51.35 0.11 -18.19
C GLU A 248 52.13 0.37 -19.50
N ASP A 249 52.89 -0.63 -19.95
CA ASP A 249 53.73 -0.53 -21.16
C ASP A 249 52.99 -0.86 -22.47
N THR A 250 51.66 -1.06 -22.43
CA THR A 250 50.87 -1.43 -23.61
C THR A 250 50.14 -0.22 -24.23
N GLN A 251 49.67 -0.37 -25.48
CA GLN A 251 48.82 0.65 -26.11
C GLN A 251 47.53 0.92 -25.31
N GLN A 252 47.04 -0.08 -24.55
CA GLN A 252 45.90 0.08 -23.65
C GLN A 252 46.24 0.96 -22.44
N GLY A 253 47.45 0.84 -21.87
CA GLY A 253 47.98 1.73 -20.84
C GLY A 253 48.00 3.20 -21.25
N ARG A 254 48.29 3.46 -22.52
CA ARG A 254 48.39 4.83 -23.05
C ARG A 254 47.05 5.49 -23.38
N ILE A 255 46.01 4.70 -23.66
CA ILE A 255 44.71 5.20 -24.14
C ILE A 255 43.65 5.12 -23.05
N VAL A 256 43.59 4.01 -22.31
CA VAL A 256 42.47 3.69 -21.39
C VAL A 256 42.94 3.64 -19.93
N PHE A 257 44.14 3.11 -19.64
CA PHE A 257 44.67 2.95 -18.28
C PHE A 257 45.81 3.92 -17.97
N THR A 258 45.57 5.21 -18.22
CA THR A 258 46.59 6.27 -18.14
C THR A 258 47.05 6.59 -16.71
N SER A 259 46.20 6.37 -15.72
CA SER A 259 46.51 6.52 -14.30
C SER A 259 45.71 5.51 -13.49
N TYR A 260 46.18 5.18 -12.27
CA TYR A 260 45.47 4.25 -11.39
C TYR A 260 44.00 4.65 -11.15
N GLY A 261 43.70 5.94 -10.96
CA GLY A 261 42.33 6.42 -10.75
C GLY A 261 41.43 6.21 -11.96
N ILE A 262 41.95 6.43 -13.18
CA ILE A 262 41.21 6.18 -14.42
C ILE A 262 41.03 4.67 -14.63
N THR A 263 42.05 3.86 -14.36
CA THR A 263 41.94 2.39 -14.40
C THR A 263 40.91 1.88 -13.42
N LEU A 264 40.88 2.39 -12.18
CA LEU A 264 39.88 2.05 -11.18
C LEU A 264 38.46 2.34 -11.67
N TYR A 265 38.25 3.52 -12.27
CA TYR A 265 36.95 3.86 -12.87
C TYR A 265 36.58 2.90 -14.01
N GLN A 266 37.50 2.63 -14.93
CA GLN A 266 37.24 1.74 -16.07
C GLN A 266 36.97 0.29 -15.64
N MET A 267 37.67 -0.20 -14.61
CA MET A 267 37.42 -1.52 -14.00
C MET A 267 36.11 -1.54 -13.20
N PHE A 268 35.75 -0.46 -12.52
CA PHE A 268 34.45 -0.34 -11.86
C PHE A 268 33.30 -0.38 -12.88
N VAL A 269 33.41 0.35 -14.00
CA VAL A 269 32.40 0.25 -15.08
C VAL A 269 32.39 -1.17 -15.67
N LEU A 270 33.55 -1.82 -15.82
CA LEU A 270 33.63 -3.21 -16.27
C LEU A 270 33.03 -4.21 -15.27
N PHE A 271 33.09 -3.92 -13.96
CA PHE A 271 32.41 -4.70 -12.92
C PHE A 271 30.89 -4.71 -13.11
N THR A 272 30.33 -3.62 -13.64
CA THR A 272 28.92 -3.53 -14.04
C THR A 272 28.64 -4.03 -15.45
N THR A 273 29.65 -4.55 -16.15
CA THR A 273 29.65 -5.00 -17.56
C THR A 273 29.20 -3.96 -18.59
N SER A 274 29.02 -2.69 -18.21
CA SER A 274 28.49 -1.64 -19.07
C SER A 274 29.43 -1.22 -20.21
N ASN A 275 30.74 -1.37 -20.04
CA ASN A 275 31.75 -1.04 -21.07
C ASN A 275 32.40 -2.30 -21.69
N ASN A 276 31.79 -3.47 -21.53
CA ASN A 276 32.22 -4.70 -22.19
C ASN A 276 31.53 -4.82 -23.56
N PRO A 277 32.26 -5.00 -24.69
CA PRO A 277 33.69 -5.32 -24.80
C PRO A 277 34.65 -4.12 -24.93
N ASP A 278 34.12 -2.90 -25.09
CA ASP A 278 34.86 -1.71 -25.53
C ASP A 278 36.15 -1.41 -24.75
N VAL A 279 36.14 -1.62 -23.43
CA VAL A 279 37.28 -1.30 -22.54
C VAL A 279 38.54 -2.13 -22.81
N TRP A 280 38.42 -3.34 -23.37
CA TRP A 280 39.54 -4.25 -23.58
C TRP A 280 39.84 -4.57 -25.05
N ILE A 281 39.06 -4.02 -25.99
CA ILE A 281 39.33 -4.12 -27.42
C ILE A 281 40.75 -3.64 -27.78
N PRO A 282 41.27 -2.51 -27.24
CA PRO A 282 42.63 -2.06 -27.57
C PRO A 282 43.72 -3.08 -27.22
N ALA A 283 43.68 -3.70 -26.03
CA ALA A 283 44.62 -4.76 -25.66
C ALA A 283 44.40 -6.02 -26.50
N TYR A 284 43.14 -6.40 -26.77
CA TYR A 284 42.86 -7.58 -27.58
C TYR A 284 43.41 -7.47 -29.01
N LYS A 285 43.38 -6.27 -29.60
CA LYS A 285 44.00 -5.99 -30.90
C LYS A 285 45.52 -6.16 -30.89
N VAL A 286 46.18 -5.92 -29.75
CA VAL A 286 47.63 -6.11 -29.59
C VAL A 286 47.97 -7.59 -29.38
N SER A 287 47.24 -8.28 -28.50
CA SER A 287 47.40 -9.72 -28.30
C SER A 287 46.09 -10.35 -27.84
N ARG A 288 45.73 -11.47 -28.48
CA ARG A 288 44.54 -12.25 -28.13
C ARG A 288 44.59 -12.76 -26.69
N TRP A 289 45.78 -13.01 -26.14
CA TRP A 289 45.95 -13.54 -24.79
C TRP A 289 45.50 -12.57 -23.68
N TYR A 290 45.46 -11.27 -23.96
CA TYR A 290 44.99 -10.28 -22.98
C TYR A 290 43.50 -10.43 -22.65
N CYS A 291 42.68 -11.07 -23.50
CA CYS A 291 41.28 -11.34 -23.14
C CYS A 291 41.15 -12.24 -21.91
N LEU A 292 42.15 -13.09 -21.61
CA LEU A 292 42.10 -13.97 -20.44
C LEU A 292 42.03 -13.18 -19.13
N PHE A 293 42.72 -12.04 -19.04
CA PHE A 293 42.65 -11.16 -17.88
C PHE A 293 41.21 -10.67 -17.66
N PHE A 294 40.58 -10.14 -18.71
CA PHE A 294 39.23 -9.57 -18.62
C PHE A 294 38.17 -10.64 -18.42
N ILE A 295 38.30 -11.81 -19.07
CA ILE A 295 37.42 -12.96 -18.84
C ILE A 295 37.51 -13.42 -17.39
N LEU A 296 38.72 -13.56 -16.85
CA LEU A 296 38.93 -13.95 -15.45
C LEU A 296 38.38 -12.88 -14.49
N TYR A 297 38.62 -11.60 -14.78
CA TYR A 297 38.11 -10.49 -13.99
C TYR A 297 36.58 -10.47 -13.97
N VAL A 298 35.92 -10.58 -15.12
CA VAL A 298 34.45 -10.64 -15.21
C VAL A 298 33.93 -11.89 -14.54
N LEU A 299 34.61 -13.03 -14.70
CA LEU A 299 34.20 -14.28 -14.06
C LEU A 299 34.20 -14.15 -12.54
N ILE A 300 35.30 -13.66 -11.96
CA ILE A 300 35.42 -13.50 -10.51
C ILE A 300 34.54 -12.35 -10.01
N GLY A 301 34.59 -11.18 -10.65
CA GLY A 301 33.85 -9.99 -10.23
C GLY A 301 32.33 -10.17 -10.34
N VAL A 302 31.85 -10.60 -11.50
CA VAL A 302 30.41 -10.60 -11.84
C VAL A 302 29.71 -11.91 -11.49
N TYR A 303 30.40 -13.05 -11.39
CA TYR A 303 29.75 -14.29 -10.97
C TYR A 303 30.07 -14.69 -9.54
N PHE A 304 31.22 -14.30 -8.98
CA PHE A 304 31.54 -14.63 -7.59
C PHE A 304 31.26 -13.45 -6.66
N VAL A 305 31.84 -12.27 -6.90
CA VAL A 305 31.76 -11.14 -5.95
C VAL A 305 30.34 -10.56 -5.87
N THR A 306 29.70 -10.23 -6.99
CA THR A 306 28.30 -9.72 -7.01
C THR A 306 27.29 -10.72 -6.43
N ASN A 307 27.41 -12.01 -6.74
CA ASN A 307 26.52 -13.05 -6.21
C ASN A 307 26.73 -13.27 -4.70
N LEU A 308 27.98 -13.16 -4.23
CA LEU A 308 28.27 -13.14 -2.79
C LEU A 308 27.63 -11.92 -2.12
N VAL A 309 27.75 -10.73 -2.72
CA VAL A 309 27.10 -9.51 -2.23
C VAL A 309 25.59 -9.71 -2.13
N LEU A 310 24.96 -10.21 -3.19
CA LEU A 310 23.53 -10.49 -3.22
C LEU A 310 23.13 -11.50 -2.12
N ALA A 311 23.87 -12.59 -1.97
CA ALA A 311 23.59 -13.62 -0.98
C ALA A 311 23.63 -13.08 0.45
N VAL A 312 24.66 -12.29 0.79
CA VAL A 312 24.77 -11.71 2.14
C VAL A 312 23.71 -10.64 2.40
N VAL A 313 23.37 -9.83 1.38
CA VAL A 313 22.27 -8.86 1.49
C VAL A 313 20.94 -9.58 1.69
N TYR A 314 20.70 -10.67 0.95
CA TYR A 314 19.48 -11.46 1.07
C TYR A 314 19.32 -12.11 2.45
N ASP A 315 20.40 -12.69 2.99
CA ASP A 315 20.40 -13.28 4.33
C ASP A 315 20.12 -12.21 5.41
N SER A 316 20.80 -11.07 5.32
CA SER A 316 20.53 -9.93 6.22
C SER A 316 19.12 -9.37 6.06
N PHE A 317 18.56 -9.37 4.85
CA PHE A 317 17.18 -8.95 4.59
C PHE A 317 16.18 -9.89 5.24
N LYS A 318 16.38 -11.20 5.06
CA LYS A 318 15.55 -12.23 5.66
C LYS A 318 15.55 -12.12 7.18
N ASP A 319 16.70 -11.91 7.81
CA ASP A 319 16.80 -11.73 9.26
C ASP A 319 16.03 -10.51 9.76
N GLN A 320 16.13 -9.38 9.06
CA GLN A 320 15.37 -8.17 9.41
C GLN A 320 13.87 -8.32 9.17
N LEU A 321 13.49 -9.03 8.10
CA LEU A 321 12.09 -9.35 7.81
C LEU A 321 11.48 -10.24 8.92
N VAL A 322 12.21 -11.28 9.36
CA VAL A 322 11.76 -12.15 10.47
C VAL A 322 11.57 -11.35 11.76
N LYS A 323 12.48 -10.42 12.08
CA LYS A 323 12.32 -9.53 13.24
C LYS A 323 11.05 -8.70 13.13
N GLN A 324 10.80 -8.08 11.97
CA GLN A 324 9.60 -7.26 11.78
C GLN A 324 8.30 -8.07 11.87
N VAL A 325 8.26 -9.25 11.26
CA VAL A 325 7.09 -10.15 11.37
C VAL A 325 6.87 -10.56 12.83
N SER A 326 7.94 -10.90 13.57
CA SER A 326 7.83 -11.25 14.99
C SER A 326 7.33 -10.11 15.89
N GLU A 327 7.59 -8.85 15.51
CA GLU A 327 7.08 -7.67 16.22
C GLU A 327 5.60 -7.45 15.90
N MET A 328 5.21 -7.68 14.64
CA MET A 328 3.82 -7.65 14.23
C MET A 328 2.99 -8.72 14.94
N ASP A 329 3.48 -9.96 15.02
CA ASP A 329 2.83 -11.05 15.76
C ASP A 329 2.72 -10.73 17.25
N ARG A 330 3.77 -10.16 17.86
CA ARG A 330 3.71 -9.69 19.26
C ARG A 330 2.66 -8.61 19.49
N SER A 331 2.53 -7.66 18.56
CA SER A 331 1.49 -6.61 18.66
C SER A 331 0.09 -7.21 18.54
N ARG A 332 -0.11 -8.17 17.64
CA ARG A 332 -1.36 -8.92 17.47
C ARG A 332 -1.71 -9.71 18.74
N LYS A 333 -0.76 -10.46 19.29
CA LYS A 333 -0.93 -11.22 20.54
C LYS A 333 -1.35 -10.32 21.72
N ARG A 334 -0.84 -9.08 21.81
CA ARG A 334 -1.29 -8.12 22.84
C ARG A 334 -2.74 -7.67 22.66
N ILE A 335 -3.19 -7.47 21.42
CA ILE A 335 -4.61 -7.14 21.16
C ILE A 335 -5.50 -8.32 21.55
N LEU A 336 -5.09 -9.55 21.21
CA LEU A 336 -5.80 -10.76 21.62
C LEU A 336 -5.80 -10.93 23.13
N MET A 337 -4.69 -10.66 23.82
CA MET A 337 -4.62 -10.65 25.28
C MET A 337 -5.56 -9.63 25.91
N LYS A 338 -5.69 -8.44 25.33
CA LYS A 338 -6.66 -7.45 25.80
C LYS A 338 -8.09 -7.93 25.60
N ALA A 339 -8.39 -8.52 24.43
CA ALA A 339 -9.69 -9.10 24.17
C ALA A 339 -10.02 -10.24 25.15
N PHE A 340 -9.05 -11.10 25.46
CA PHE A 340 -9.14 -12.16 26.45
C PHE A 340 -9.47 -11.60 27.85
N ASN A 341 -8.71 -10.62 28.32
CA ASN A 341 -8.91 -9.98 29.63
C ASN A 341 -10.27 -9.28 29.74
N LEU A 342 -10.84 -8.79 28.63
CA LEU A 342 -12.19 -8.20 28.64
C LEU A 342 -13.29 -9.26 28.83
N ILE A 343 -13.03 -10.51 28.43
CA ILE A 343 -13.96 -11.63 28.59
C ILE A 343 -13.80 -12.28 29.96
N ASP A 344 -12.56 -12.37 30.46
CA ASP A 344 -12.22 -12.91 31.77
C ASP A 344 -12.61 -11.94 32.90
N LYS A 345 -13.90 -11.98 33.27
CA LYS A 345 -14.48 -11.11 34.32
C LYS A 345 -13.85 -11.27 35.70
N ASN A 346 -13.17 -12.38 35.97
CA ASN A 346 -12.69 -12.74 37.31
C ASN A 346 -11.15 -12.72 37.42
N ASP A 347 -10.43 -12.27 36.37
CA ASP A 347 -8.97 -12.39 36.26
C ASP A 347 -8.50 -13.82 36.61
N ALA A 348 -9.28 -14.83 36.21
CA ALA A 348 -9.02 -16.22 36.52
C ALA A 348 -7.87 -16.79 35.69
N GLY A 349 -7.50 -16.11 34.60
CA GLY A 349 -6.46 -16.52 33.65
C GLY A 349 -6.94 -17.55 32.63
N TYR A 350 -8.25 -17.80 32.56
CA TYR A 350 -8.84 -18.81 31.68
C TYR A 350 -10.28 -18.44 31.29
N LEU A 351 -10.73 -18.93 30.13
CA LEU A 351 -12.11 -18.78 29.65
C LEU A 351 -12.89 -20.07 29.81
N ASN A 352 -14.09 -19.96 30.36
CA ASN A 352 -15.03 -21.08 30.41
C ASN A 352 -15.77 -21.22 29.08
N LYS A 353 -16.25 -22.43 28.81
CA LYS A 353 -17.09 -22.75 27.66
C LYS A 353 -18.25 -21.78 27.40
N GLU A 354 -18.98 -21.35 28.44
CA GLU A 354 -20.08 -20.39 28.28
C GLU A 354 -19.60 -19.01 27.77
N GLN A 355 -18.42 -18.56 28.24
CA GLN A 355 -17.83 -17.30 27.79
C GLN A 355 -17.38 -17.40 26.33
N CYS A 356 -16.82 -18.54 25.93
CA CYS A 356 -16.41 -18.77 24.55
C CYS A 356 -17.61 -18.85 23.61
N ILE A 357 -18.70 -19.53 23.98
CA ILE A 357 -19.93 -19.55 23.16
C ILE A 357 -20.45 -18.13 22.92
N LEU A 358 -20.46 -17.28 23.95
CA LEU A 358 -20.87 -15.88 23.82
C LEU A 358 -19.94 -15.05 22.93
N LEU A 359 -18.63 -15.33 22.97
CA LEU A 359 -17.68 -14.71 22.06
C LEU A 359 -17.92 -15.16 20.61
N PHE A 360 -18.12 -16.46 20.38
CA PHE A 360 -18.41 -16.99 19.04
C PHE A 360 -19.71 -16.40 18.47
N GLU A 361 -20.76 -16.29 19.29
CA GLU A 361 -22.01 -15.63 18.89
C GLU A 361 -21.77 -14.16 18.52
N ALA A 362 -20.92 -13.45 19.27
CA ALA A 362 -20.55 -12.08 18.97
C ALA A 362 -19.64 -11.95 17.72
N LEU A 363 -18.75 -12.93 17.47
CA LEU A 363 -17.88 -12.99 16.30
C LEU A 363 -18.64 -13.35 15.03
N ASN A 364 -19.74 -14.10 15.13
CA ASN A 364 -20.59 -14.45 13.98
C ASN A 364 -21.20 -13.22 13.29
N LYS A 365 -21.19 -12.07 13.96
CA LYS A 365 -21.57 -10.80 13.37
C LYS A 365 -20.56 -10.26 12.35
N TYR A 366 -19.29 -10.62 12.50
CA TYR A 366 -18.19 -10.10 11.68
C TYR A 366 -17.61 -11.14 10.72
N ARG A 367 -17.82 -12.42 11.01
CA ARG A 367 -17.34 -13.55 10.22
C ARG A 367 -18.45 -14.56 10.02
N THR A 368 -18.40 -15.25 8.89
CA THR A 368 -19.36 -16.27 8.47
C THR A 368 -19.16 -17.57 9.29
N LEU A 369 -19.41 -17.52 10.60
CA LEU A 369 -19.26 -18.69 11.46
C LEU A 369 -20.49 -19.59 11.25
N PRO A 370 -20.30 -20.91 11.11
CA PRO A 370 -21.43 -21.82 11.05
C PRO A 370 -22.23 -21.71 12.36
N ASN A 371 -23.55 -21.81 12.26
CA ASN A 371 -24.42 -21.92 13.42
C ASN A 371 -24.19 -23.31 14.05
N ILE A 372 -23.18 -23.41 14.90
CA ILE A 372 -22.80 -24.63 15.60
C ILE A 372 -23.76 -24.83 16.78
N SER A 373 -24.34 -26.03 16.90
CA SER A 373 -25.14 -26.38 18.07
C SER A 373 -24.25 -26.40 19.33
N LYS A 374 -24.83 -26.20 20.52
CA LYS A 374 -24.03 -26.21 21.76
C LYS A 374 -23.25 -27.51 21.95
N GLU A 375 -23.78 -28.63 21.47
CA GLU A 375 -23.21 -29.98 21.56
C GLU A 375 -22.00 -30.15 20.63
N GLU A 376 -22.07 -29.63 19.41
CA GLU A 376 -20.94 -29.64 18.47
C GLU A 376 -19.83 -28.67 18.90
N PHE A 377 -20.20 -27.58 19.57
CA PHE A 377 -19.21 -26.66 20.13
C PHE A 377 -18.41 -27.30 21.26
N GLU A 378 -18.98 -28.26 21.99
CA GLU A 378 -18.25 -29.00 23.03
C GLU A 378 -17.09 -29.78 22.42
N LEU A 379 -17.31 -30.43 21.27
CA LEU A 379 -16.26 -31.18 20.58
C LEU A 379 -15.13 -30.27 20.07
N ILE A 380 -15.47 -29.06 19.60
CA ILE A 380 -14.49 -28.08 19.16
C ILE A 380 -13.71 -27.52 20.37
N PHE A 381 -14.41 -27.30 21.48
CA PHE A 381 -13.80 -26.83 22.72
C PHE A 381 -12.84 -27.89 23.30
N ASP A 382 -13.23 -29.16 23.27
CA ASP A 382 -12.40 -30.28 23.75
C ASP A 382 -11.17 -30.54 22.86
N GLU A 383 -11.25 -30.29 21.55
CA GLU A 383 -10.10 -30.39 20.64
C GLU A 383 -9.16 -29.19 20.75
N LEU A 384 -9.68 -28.04 21.16
CA LEU A 384 -8.90 -26.81 21.33
C LEU A 384 -8.22 -26.73 22.71
N ASP A 385 -8.81 -27.36 23.72
CA ASP A 385 -8.24 -27.52 25.05
C ASP A 385 -7.12 -28.57 25.05
N ASP A 386 -5.96 -28.17 24.53
CA ASP A 386 -4.73 -28.97 24.55
C ASP A 386 -4.30 -29.33 25.98
N SER A 387 -4.67 -28.50 26.96
CA SER A 387 -4.36 -28.70 28.38
C SER A 387 -5.26 -29.74 29.08
N HIS A 388 -6.40 -30.08 28.48
CA HIS A 388 -7.44 -30.96 29.01
C HIS A 388 -7.96 -30.56 30.40
N ASP A 389 -8.02 -29.26 30.71
CA ASP A 389 -8.51 -28.73 31.98
C ASP A 389 -9.95 -28.16 31.92
N PHE A 390 -10.62 -28.37 30.78
CA PHE A 390 -11.93 -27.85 30.38
C PHE A 390 -12.00 -26.32 30.38
N LYS A 391 -10.87 -25.65 30.19
CA LYS A 391 -10.76 -24.20 30.12
C LYS A 391 -9.80 -23.83 28.99
N ILE A 392 -9.97 -22.60 28.49
CA ILE A 392 -9.10 -22.07 27.43
C ILE A 392 -8.15 -21.04 28.03
N ASN A 393 -6.86 -21.31 27.95
CA ASN A 393 -5.80 -20.36 28.32
C ASN A 393 -5.54 -19.34 27.19
N LEU A 394 -4.63 -18.38 27.42
CA LEU A 394 -4.36 -17.32 26.45
C LEU A 394 -3.73 -17.85 25.14
N ASP A 395 -2.88 -18.87 25.21
CA ASP A 395 -2.19 -19.42 24.05
C ASP A 395 -3.16 -20.25 23.18
N GLU A 396 -4.00 -21.09 23.81
CA GLU A 396 -5.09 -21.80 23.15
C GLU A 396 -6.12 -20.84 22.53
N PHE A 397 -6.40 -19.71 23.21
CA PHE A 397 -7.25 -18.66 22.67
C PHE A 397 -6.66 -18.00 21.42
N GLU A 398 -5.35 -17.79 21.38
CA GLU A 398 -4.65 -17.27 20.20
C GLU A 398 -4.77 -18.24 19.01
N ASP A 399 -4.56 -19.54 19.26
CA ASP A 399 -4.68 -20.58 18.24
C ASP A 399 -6.12 -20.75 17.72
N LEU A 400 -7.10 -20.59 18.60
CA LEU A 400 -8.51 -20.53 18.20
C LEU A 400 -8.77 -19.36 17.24
N CYS A 401 -8.29 -18.16 17.59
CA CYS A 401 -8.47 -16.97 16.76
C CYS A 401 -7.76 -17.13 15.40
N ASN A 402 -6.56 -17.71 15.39
CA ASN A 402 -5.82 -18.09 14.18
C ASN A 402 -6.65 -19.03 13.29
N ALA A 403 -7.18 -20.12 13.85
CA ALA A 403 -7.96 -21.10 13.11
C ALA A 403 -9.25 -20.50 12.54
N ILE A 404 -9.93 -19.65 13.32
CA ILE A 404 -11.11 -18.93 12.87
C ILE A 404 -10.77 -17.99 11.71
N ALA A 405 -9.65 -17.28 11.83
CA ALA A 405 -9.23 -16.31 10.84
C ALA A 405 -8.91 -16.93 9.48
N LEU A 406 -8.28 -18.11 9.49
CA LEU A 406 -7.87 -18.85 8.30
C LEU A 406 -9.03 -19.58 7.61
N ARG A 407 -9.99 -20.10 8.39
CA ARG A 407 -11.07 -20.93 7.85
C ARG A 407 -12.35 -20.17 7.51
N PHE A 408 -12.68 -19.13 8.26
CA PHE A 408 -13.95 -18.42 8.11
C PHE A 408 -13.78 -17.06 7.46
N GLN A 409 -14.56 -16.84 6.41
CA GLN A 409 -14.57 -15.58 5.66
C GLN A 409 -15.22 -14.47 6.49
N LYS A 410 -14.92 -13.22 6.15
CA LYS A 410 -15.57 -12.06 6.75
C LYS A 410 -17.01 -11.97 6.26
N GLU A 411 -17.91 -11.57 7.14
CA GLU A 411 -19.28 -11.26 6.78
C GLU A 411 -19.30 -10.03 5.85
N ASP A 412 -20.21 -10.05 4.87
CA ASP A 412 -20.43 -8.93 3.96
C ASP A 412 -21.03 -7.76 4.73
N VAL A 413 -20.48 -6.55 4.53
CA VAL A 413 -21.06 -5.34 5.12
C VAL A 413 -22.34 -5.00 4.37
N PRO A 414 -23.43 -4.60 5.06
CA PRO A 414 -24.65 -4.14 4.40
C PRO A 414 -24.37 -3.00 3.42
N SER A 415 -24.99 -3.09 2.24
CA SER A 415 -24.84 -2.05 1.20
C SER A 415 -25.55 -0.76 1.61
N TYR A 416 -24.99 0.40 1.27
CA TYR A 416 -25.68 1.70 1.43
C TYR A 416 -27.05 1.72 0.71
N PHE A 417 -27.22 0.92 -0.33
CA PHE A 417 -28.46 0.75 -1.07
C PHE A 417 -29.60 0.08 -0.28
N GLU A 418 -29.33 -0.50 0.90
CA GLU A 418 -30.36 -0.99 1.83
C GLU A 418 -31.25 0.14 2.40
N TYR A 419 -30.81 1.40 2.32
CA TYR A 419 -31.64 2.55 2.68
C TYR A 419 -32.88 2.70 1.77
N LEU A 420 -32.88 2.09 0.58
CA LEU A 420 -34.01 2.04 -0.36
C LEU A 420 -34.50 0.58 -0.56
N PRO A 421 -35.14 -0.03 0.47
CA PRO A 421 -35.41 -1.47 0.51
C PRO A 421 -36.38 -1.94 -0.57
N SER A 422 -37.30 -1.08 -1.01
CA SER A 422 -38.33 -1.43 -2.01
C SER A 422 -37.76 -1.76 -3.39
N ILE A 423 -36.65 -1.14 -3.77
CA ILE A 423 -35.97 -1.38 -5.06
C ILE A 423 -34.92 -2.47 -4.89
N TYR A 424 -34.17 -2.43 -3.79
CA TYR A 424 -33.05 -3.34 -3.56
C TYR A 424 -33.48 -4.79 -3.33
N HIS A 425 -34.61 -5.03 -2.66
CA HIS A 425 -35.19 -6.36 -2.43
C HIS A 425 -36.25 -6.77 -3.47
N SER A 426 -36.39 -6.01 -4.55
CA SER A 426 -37.26 -6.41 -5.67
C SER A 426 -36.78 -7.76 -6.25
N PRO A 427 -37.68 -8.65 -6.68
CA PRO A 427 -37.30 -9.93 -7.28
C PRO A 427 -36.43 -9.78 -8.53
N PHE A 428 -36.50 -8.63 -9.22
CA PHE A 428 -35.60 -8.32 -10.33
C PHE A 428 -34.18 -8.01 -9.85
N SER A 429 -34.05 -7.20 -8.79
CA SER A 429 -32.77 -6.83 -8.19
C SER A 429 -32.05 -8.05 -7.62
N GLU A 430 -32.74 -8.93 -6.89
CA GLU A 430 -32.14 -10.14 -6.35
C GLU A 430 -31.60 -11.08 -7.45
N LYS A 431 -32.37 -11.28 -8.54
CA LYS A 431 -31.90 -12.05 -9.71
C LYS A 431 -30.69 -11.42 -10.38
N LEU A 432 -30.64 -10.10 -10.48
CA LEU A 432 -29.50 -9.38 -11.04
C LEU A 432 -28.26 -9.55 -10.16
N LYS A 433 -28.39 -9.41 -8.83
CA LYS A 433 -27.30 -9.64 -7.88
C LYS A 433 -26.79 -11.07 -7.94
N GLU A 434 -27.68 -12.05 -8.00
CA GLU A 434 -27.33 -13.47 -8.15
C GLU A 434 -26.58 -13.73 -9.46
N PHE A 435 -27.00 -13.09 -10.56
CA PHE A 435 -26.31 -13.19 -11.85
C PHE A 435 -24.90 -12.59 -11.80
N VAL A 436 -24.75 -11.37 -11.26
CA VAL A 436 -23.46 -10.68 -11.15
C VAL A 436 -22.48 -11.46 -10.24
N ARG A 437 -23.00 -12.04 -9.15
CA ARG A 437 -22.21 -12.88 -8.22
C ARG A 437 -21.86 -14.25 -8.80
N SER A 438 -22.52 -14.66 -9.90
CA SER A 438 -22.28 -15.97 -10.51
C SER A 438 -20.93 -16.00 -11.24
N PRO A 439 -20.25 -17.16 -11.29
CA PRO A 439 -19.01 -17.30 -12.06
C PRO A 439 -19.22 -17.09 -13.56
N LYS A 440 -20.47 -17.23 -14.06
CA LYS A 440 -20.80 -16.99 -15.47
C LYS A 440 -20.57 -15.53 -15.86
N PHE A 441 -20.90 -14.60 -14.97
CA PHE A 441 -20.63 -13.18 -15.21
C PHE A 441 -19.14 -12.94 -15.37
N GLY A 442 -18.31 -13.52 -14.49
CA GLY A 442 -16.85 -13.48 -14.60
C GLY A 442 -16.34 -13.97 -15.95
N TYR A 443 -16.80 -15.14 -16.43
CA TYR A 443 -16.41 -15.66 -17.76
C TYR A 443 -16.85 -14.76 -18.92
N ILE A 444 -18.01 -14.10 -18.82
CA ILE A 444 -18.47 -13.13 -19.82
C ILE A 444 -17.54 -11.93 -19.86
N ILE A 445 -17.20 -11.35 -18.70
CA ILE A 445 -16.29 -10.20 -18.63
C ILE A 445 -14.88 -10.57 -19.12
N SER A 446 -14.34 -11.73 -18.73
CA SER A 446 -13.05 -12.20 -19.26
C SER A 446 -13.08 -12.39 -20.78
N SER A 447 -14.19 -12.86 -21.34
CA SER A 447 -14.33 -12.99 -22.79
C SER A 447 -14.38 -11.61 -23.47
N ILE A 448 -15.08 -10.65 -22.87
CA ILE A 448 -15.13 -9.25 -23.32
C ILE A 448 -13.75 -8.61 -23.30
N LEU A 449 -12.97 -8.85 -22.25
CA LEU A 449 -11.60 -8.36 -22.13
C LEU A 449 -10.70 -8.88 -23.28
N VAL A 450 -10.79 -10.17 -23.61
CA VAL A 450 -10.03 -10.75 -24.72
C VAL A 450 -10.47 -10.17 -26.07
N MET A 451 -11.79 -9.96 -26.27
CA MET A 451 -12.29 -9.31 -27.48
C MET A 451 -11.84 -7.85 -27.58
N ASN A 452 -11.81 -7.12 -26.45
CA ASN A 452 -11.30 -5.76 -26.40
C ASN A 452 -9.81 -5.71 -26.78
N LEU A 453 -9.00 -6.62 -26.24
CA LEU A 453 -7.58 -6.72 -26.61
C LEU A 453 -7.38 -6.92 -28.12
N LEU A 454 -8.19 -7.79 -28.74
CA LEU A 454 -8.15 -7.99 -30.19
C LEU A 454 -8.60 -6.76 -30.98
N ALA A 455 -9.61 -6.03 -30.48
CA ALA A 455 -10.07 -4.78 -31.09
C ALA A 455 -8.96 -3.73 -31.07
N VAL A 456 -8.30 -3.54 -29.93
CA VAL A 456 -7.19 -2.60 -29.75
C VAL A 456 -5.98 -2.94 -30.63
N ILE A 457 -5.59 -4.21 -30.71
CA ILE A 457 -4.51 -4.63 -31.62
C ILE A 457 -4.89 -4.36 -33.08
N THR A 458 -6.17 -4.53 -33.44
CA THR A 458 -6.64 -4.27 -34.80
C THR A 458 -6.69 -2.77 -35.11
N GLU A 459 -7.16 -1.94 -34.18
CA GLU A 459 -7.19 -0.48 -34.30
C GLU A 459 -5.78 0.07 -34.50
N THR A 460 -4.86 -0.26 -33.59
CA THR A 460 -3.48 0.23 -33.61
C THR A 460 -2.72 -0.21 -34.87
N THR A 461 -2.93 -1.44 -35.34
CA THR A 461 -2.33 -1.90 -36.60
C THR A 461 -2.90 -1.19 -37.83
N LEU A 462 -4.19 -0.79 -37.80
CA LEU A 462 -4.83 -0.01 -38.86
C LEU A 462 -4.40 1.46 -38.85
N ASP A 463 -4.18 2.03 -37.66
CA ASP A 463 -3.62 3.38 -37.48
C ASP A 463 -2.21 3.47 -38.06
N ILE A 464 -1.33 2.54 -37.69
CA ILE A 464 0.03 2.45 -38.25
C ILE A 464 0.00 2.25 -39.77
N ALA A 465 -0.98 1.51 -40.28
CA ALA A 465 -1.20 1.33 -41.71
C ALA A 465 -1.90 2.53 -42.40
N ASN A 466 -2.22 3.59 -41.65
CA ASN A 466 -2.89 4.83 -42.08
C ASN A 466 -4.19 4.54 -42.86
N ASN A 467 -4.97 3.59 -42.37
CA ASN A 467 -6.20 3.13 -43.00
C ASN A 467 -7.42 3.75 -42.32
N SER A 468 -8.34 4.33 -43.11
CA SER A 468 -9.58 4.95 -42.60
C SER A 468 -10.52 3.99 -41.86
N ALA A 469 -10.30 2.67 -41.97
CA ALA A 469 -11.02 1.67 -41.20
C ALA A 469 -10.80 1.79 -39.67
N GLN A 470 -9.72 2.44 -39.24
CA GLN A 470 -9.41 2.74 -37.84
C GLN A 470 -10.58 3.41 -37.11
N LYS A 471 -11.24 4.40 -37.75
CA LYS A 471 -12.33 5.15 -37.12
C LYS A 471 -13.49 4.27 -36.66
N VAL A 472 -13.77 3.17 -37.36
CA VAL A 472 -14.82 2.22 -36.97
C VAL A 472 -14.40 1.45 -35.72
N TRP A 473 -13.12 1.09 -35.60
CA TRP A 473 -12.60 0.37 -34.44
C TRP A 473 -12.49 1.27 -33.20
N GLN A 474 -12.19 2.56 -33.36
CA GLN A 474 -12.23 3.54 -32.28
C GLN A 474 -13.65 3.68 -31.66
N GLU A 475 -14.70 3.69 -32.49
CA GLU A 475 -16.08 3.68 -31.99
C GLU A 475 -16.41 2.38 -31.24
N VAL A 476 -15.84 1.24 -31.66
CA VAL A 476 -15.99 -0.05 -30.98
C VAL A 476 -15.29 -0.04 -29.62
N GLU A 477 -14.09 0.53 -29.52
CA GLU A 477 -13.37 0.71 -28.26
C GLU A 477 -14.14 1.58 -27.27
N PHE A 478 -14.74 2.67 -27.76
CA PHE A 478 -15.63 3.50 -26.95
C PHE A 478 -16.80 2.70 -26.35
N VAL A 479 -17.40 1.79 -27.14
CA VAL A 479 -18.45 0.88 -26.63
C VAL A 479 -17.91 -0.06 -25.56
N PHE A 480 -16.68 -0.58 -25.71
CA PHE A 480 -16.04 -1.39 -24.66
C PHE A 480 -15.83 -0.60 -23.37
N GLY A 481 -15.43 0.67 -23.45
CA GLY A 481 -15.35 1.59 -22.29
C GLY A 481 -16.65 1.63 -21.49
N TRP A 482 -17.78 1.83 -22.17
CA TRP A 482 -19.11 1.82 -21.53
C TRP A 482 -19.50 0.47 -20.93
N ILE A 483 -19.08 -0.64 -21.54
CA ILE A 483 -19.31 -1.98 -20.97
C ILE A 483 -18.61 -2.10 -19.61
N TYR A 484 -17.37 -1.60 -19.47
CA TYR A 484 -16.67 -1.60 -18.18
C TYR A 484 -17.32 -0.68 -17.16
N VAL A 485 -17.82 0.49 -17.57
CA VAL A 485 -18.57 1.38 -16.66
C VAL A 485 -19.83 0.70 -16.13
N VAL A 486 -20.57 0.00 -17.00
CA VAL A 486 -21.78 -0.75 -16.60
C VAL A 486 -21.39 -1.94 -15.70
N GLU A 487 -20.32 -2.65 -16.02
CA GLU A 487 -19.79 -3.75 -15.21
C GLU A 487 -19.42 -3.28 -13.79
N MET A 488 -18.67 -2.19 -13.67
CA MET A 488 -18.33 -1.55 -12.40
C MET A 488 -19.59 -1.16 -11.62
N ALA A 489 -20.54 -0.49 -12.26
CA ALA A 489 -21.80 -0.07 -11.62
C ALA A 489 -22.61 -1.28 -11.12
N LEU A 490 -22.70 -2.35 -11.91
CA LEU A 490 -23.37 -3.60 -11.54
C LEU A 490 -22.67 -4.30 -10.37
N LYS A 491 -21.34 -4.37 -10.36
CA LYS A 491 -20.56 -4.93 -9.25
C LYS A 491 -20.75 -4.12 -7.96
N ILE A 492 -20.64 -2.79 -8.02
CA ILE A 492 -20.85 -1.91 -6.86
C ILE A 492 -22.29 -2.05 -6.34
N TYR A 493 -23.27 -2.16 -7.23
CA TYR A 493 -24.67 -2.40 -6.85
C TYR A 493 -24.88 -3.77 -6.19
N ALA A 494 -24.24 -4.82 -6.72
CA ALA A 494 -24.45 -6.20 -6.26
C ALA A 494 -23.68 -6.56 -4.98
N TYR A 495 -22.46 -6.05 -4.81
CA TYR A 495 -21.63 -6.32 -3.63
C TYR A 495 -21.74 -5.23 -2.56
N GLY A 496 -22.05 -3.99 -2.94
CA GLY A 496 -21.88 -2.82 -2.08
C GLY A 496 -20.46 -2.27 -2.16
N PHE A 497 -20.31 -0.95 -1.96
CA PHE A 497 -19.02 -0.26 -2.15
C PHE A 497 -17.90 -0.82 -1.26
N GLU A 498 -18.18 -1.07 0.03
CA GLU A 498 -17.16 -1.57 0.97
C GLU A 498 -16.70 -2.99 0.62
N ASN A 499 -17.62 -3.88 0.25
CA ASN A 499 -17.27 -5.26 -0.13
C ASN A 499 -16.55 -5.31 -1.48
N TYR A 500 -16.94 -4.44 -2.43
CA TYR A 500 -16.24 -4.27 -3.69
C TYR A 500 -14.80 -3.77 -3.48
N TRP A 501 -14.59 -2.80 -2.58
CA TRP A 501 -13.27 -2.24 -2.27
C TRP A 501 -12.36 -3.17 -1.44
N ARG A 502 -12.91 -4.21 -0.81
CA ARG A 502 -12.11 -5.22 -0.08
C ARG A 502 -11.20 -6.00 -1.02
N ASP A 503 -11.62 -6.23 -2.26
CA ASP A 503 -10.84 -6.98 -3.25
C ASP A 503 -9.82 -6.08 -3.96
N GLY A 504 -8.58 -6.55 -4.08
CA GLY A 504 -7.51 -5.85 -4.79
C GLY A 504 -7.79 -5.67 -6.27
N GLN A 505 -8.39 -6.68 -6.92
CA GLN A 505 -8.68 -6.64 -8.35
C GLN A 505 -9.77 -5.60 -8.66
N ASN A 506 -10.86 -5.62 -7.90
CA ASN A 506 -11.94 -4.64 -8.04
C ASN A 506 -11.47 -3.20 -7.76
N ARG A 507 -10.57 -2.98 -6.79
CA ARG A 507 -9.98 -1.64 -6.56
C ARG A 507 -9.23 -1.12 -7.78
N PHE A 508 -8.48 -1.99 -8.45
CA PHE A 508 -7.78 -1.64 -9.67
C PHE A 508 -8.76 -1.33 -10.80
N ASP A 509 -9.73 -2.22 -11.05
CA ASP A 509 -10.76 -2.04 -12.08
C ASP A 509 -11.52 -0.71 -11.88
N PHE A 510 -11.84 -0.33 -10.65
CA PHE A 510 -12.49 0.94 -10.32
C PHE A 510 -11.68 2.16 -10.73
N VAL A 511 -10.39 2.19 -10.38
CA VAL A 511 -9.52 3.31 -10.69
C VAL A 511 -9.36 3.44 -12.21
N ILE A 512 -9.17 2.33 -12.91
CA ILE A 512 -9.05 2.32 -14.36
C ILE A 512 -10.35 2.80 -15.02
N THR A 513 -11.50 2.29 -14.60
CA THR A 513 -12.79 2.70 -15.15
C THR A 513 -13.07 4.19 -14.88
N LEU A 514 -12.68 4.71 -13.72
CA LEU A 514 -12.79 6.14 -13.42
C LEU A 514 -11.90 6.99 -14.34
N VAL A 515 -10.67 6.56 -14.60
CA VAL A 515 -9.76 7.24 -15.54
C VAL A 515 -10.36 7.24 -16.95
N ILE A 516 -10.97 6.14 -17.40
CA ILE A 516 -11.67 6.06 -18.69
C ILE A 516 -12.81 7.08 -18.75
N VAL A 517 -13.69 7.11 -17.74
CA VAL A 517 -14.81 8.06 -17.71
C VAL A 517 -14.32 9.51 -17.72
N ILE A 518 -13.26 9.82 -16.98
CA ILE A 518 -12.65 11.16 -16.99
C ILE A 518 -12.06 11.47 -18.38
N GLY A 519 -11.34 10.52 -18.98
CA GLY A 519 -10.78 10.67 -20.33
C GLY A 519 -11.86 10.93 -21.39
N GLU A 520 -12.93 10.14 -21.39
CA GLU A 520 -14.06 10.30 -22.30
C GLU A 520 -14.77 11.63 -22.09
N THR A 521 -15.10 11.99 -20.85
CA THR A 521 -15.77 13.27 -20.56
C THR A 521 -14.94 14.48 -20.98
N VAL A 522 -13.61 14.43 -20.80
CA VAL A 522 -12.70 15.48 -21.27
C VAL A 522 -12.66 15.52 -22.80
N THR A 523 -12.61 14.37 -23.47
CA THR A 523 -12.61 14.28 -24.94
C THR A 523 -13.89 14.88 -25.54
N PHE A 524 -15.05 14.62 -24.92
CA PHE A 524 -16.32 15.23 -25.33
C PHE A 524 -16.40 16.73 -25.00
N ALA A 525 -15.93 17.15 -23.84
CA ALA A 525 -16.06 18.53 -23.38
C ALA A 525 -15.07 19.50 -24.06
N SER A 526 -13.88 19.03 -24.45
CA SER A 526 -12.83 19.86 -25.04
C SER A 526 -12.08 19.14 -26.17
N PRO A 527 -12.71 18.97 -27.35
CA PRO A 527 -12.12 18.26 -28.49
C PRO A 527 -10.89 18.93 -29.11
N ASN A 528 -10.55 20.17 -28.75
CA ASN A 528 -9.42 20.93 -29.34
C ASN A 528 -8.46 21.55 -28.30
N GLY A 529 -8.68 21.38 -27.00
CA GLY A 529 -8.03 22.19 -25.94
C GLY A 529 -6.84 21.56 -25.23
N LEU A 530 -6.67 20.23 -25.31
CA LEU A 530 -5.63 19.48 -24.59
C LEU A 530 -5.01 18.47 -25.55
N THR A 531 -4.03 18.86 -26.37
CA THR A 531 -3.38 17.98 -27.37
C THR A 531 -2.87 16.66 -26.78
N PHE A 532 -2.43 16.64 -25.52
CA PHE A 532 -2.00 15.42 -24.83
C PHE A 532 -3.14 14.42 -24.51
N LEU A 533 -4.35 14.91 -24.23
CA LEU A 533 -5.53 14.04 -24.00
C LEU A 533 -6.38 13.87 -25.27
N SER A 534 -6.27 14.81 -26.21
CA SER A 534 -7.05 14.90 -27.44
C SER A 534 -6.48 14.07 -28.59
N ASN A 535 -5.20 13.69 -28.55
CA ASN A 535 -4.57 12.88 -29.60
C ASN A 535 -4.87 11.38 -29.51
N GLY A 536 -5.70 10.93 -28.55
CA GLY A 536 -5.97 9.50 -28.38
C GLY A 536 -4.82 8.69 -27.76
N GLU A 537 -3.69 9.30 -27.42
CA GLU A 537 -2.55 8.62 -26.78
C GLU A 537 -2.85 8.09 -25.36
N TRP A 538 -3.98 8.48 -24.76
CA TRP A 538 -4.43 7.89 -23.48
C TRP A 538 -4.98 6.47 -23.63
N TYR A 539 -5.39 6.05 -24.83
CA TYR A 539 -5.73 4.65 -25.09
C TYR A 539 -4.46 3.76 -25.05
N GLU A 540 -3.28 4.30 -25.35
CA GLU A 540 -2.02 3.55 -25.21
C GLU A 540 -1.68 3.27 -23.73
N LEU A 541 -2.09 4.14 -22.80
CA LEU A 541 -2.00 3.91 -21.35
C LEU A 541 -2.81 2.67 -20.90
N TYR A 542 -3.87 2.29 -21.63
CA TYR A 542 -4.66 1.08 -21.38
C TYR A 542 -3.82 -0.20 -21.60
N ILE A 543 -2.90 -0.19 -22.58
CA ILE A 543 -2.03 -1.33 -22.92
C ILE A 543 -0.83 -1.45 -21.98
N TYR A 544 -0.34 -0.34 -21.40
CA TYR A 544 0.81 -0.39 -20.49
C TYR A 544 0.46 -0.82 -19.06
N ILE A 545 -0.83 -0.88 -18.71
CA ILE A 545 -1.31 -1.08 -17.33
C ILE A 545 -1.91 -2.48 -17.09
N TYR A 546 -2.33 -3.20 -18.15
CA TYR A 546 -2.70 -4.63 -18.11
C TYR A 546 -1.72 -5.46 -18.95
#